data_AF-V5GTF8-F1
#
_entry.id   AF-V5GTF8-F1
#
_cell.length_a   1.000
_cell.length_b   1.000
_cell.length_c   1.000
_cell.angle_alpha   90.00
_cell.angle_beta   90.00
_cell.angle_gamma   90.00
#
_symmetry.space_group_name_H-M   'P 1'
#
loop_
_entity.id
_entity.type
_entity.pdbx_description
1 polymer ?
#
loop_
_entity_poly.entity_id
_entity_poly.type
_entity_poly.pdbx_seq_one_letter_code
_entity_poly.pdbx_strand_id
1 'polypeptide(L)'
;DVLQRTLKKDLCVDHFTIRFLPIEKGENVPYDMFMALGLYSLWRSRLAVRHAEVQPKSARVYFIELVIQAKSVLENTETPPEWIGLLDKLMGMREF
;
A
#
# COMPACT_ATOMS: atom_id res chain seq x y z
N ASP A 1 16.73 2.22 -3.48
CA ASP A 1 17.59 3.22 -2.82
C ASP A 1 16.86 4.12 -1.79
N VAL A 2 16.07 5.15 -2.15
CA VAL A 2 15.40 6.04 -1.16
C VAL A 2 14.46 5.30 -0.19
N LEU A 3 13.69 4.34 -0.70
CA LEU A 3 12.77 3.51 0.09
C LEU A 3 13.52 2.60 1.07
N GLN A 4 14.53 1.86 0.61
CA GLN A 4 15.39 1.02 1.47
C GLN A 4 16.09 1.85 2.55
N ARG A 5 16.67 3.01 2.19
CA ARG A 5 17.31 3.92 3.14
C ARG A 5 16.33 4.46 4.18
N THR A 6 15.10 4.77 3.78
CA THR A 6 14.07 5.27 4.69
C THR A 6 13.54 4.16 5.60
N LEU A 7 13.40 2.95 5.08
CA LEU A 7 12.87 1.80 5.83
C LEU A 7 13.91 1.11 6.71
N LYS A 8 15.21 1.32 6.44
CA LYS A 8 16.33 0.57 7.05
C LYS A 8 16.13 -0.94 6.92
N LYS A 9 15.66 -1.38 5.76
CA LYS A 9 15.41 -2.78 5.41
C LYS A 9 15.97 -3.04 4.02
N ASP A 10 16.69 -4.15 3.86
CA ASP A 10 17.02 -4.67 2.54
C ASP A 10 15.76 -5.30 1.96
N LEU A 11 15.11 -4.55 1.09
CA LEU A 11 14.02 -5.04 0.26
C LEU A 11 14.62 -5.41 -1.09
N CYS A 12 14.45 -6.64 -1.55
CA CYS A 12 14.74 -6.99 -2.94
C CYS A 12 13.65 -6.32 -3.80
N VAL A 13 13.93 -5.09 -4.25
CA VAL A 13 13.04 -4.30 -5.12
C VAL A 13 13.76 -4.15 -6.45
N ASP A 14 13.52 -5.10 -7.33
CA ASP A 14 13.93 -5.11 -8.73
C ASP A 14 12.69 -5.35 -9.61
N HIS A 15 12.88 -5.25 -10.93
CA HIS A 15 11.81 -5.43 -11.92
C HIS A 15 11.20 -6.85 -11.92
N PHE A 16 11.84 -7.80 -11.23
CA PHE A 16 11.37 -9.19 -11.08
C PHE A 16 10.61 -9.42 -9.78
N THR A 17 10.70 -8.51 -8.81
CA THR A 17 10.17 -8.67 -7.45
C THR A 17 9.03 -7.71 -7.11
N ILE A 18 8.91 -6.56 -7.78
CA ILE A 18 7.66 -5.79 -7.84
C ILE A 18 7.07 -5.97 -9.22
N ARG A 19 6.01 -6.78 -9.33
CA ARG A 19 5.43 -7.16 -10.62
C ARG A 19 4.07 -6.50 -10.81
N PHE A 20 3.89 -5.80 -11.92
CA PHE A 20 2.61 -5.15 -12.23
C PHE A 20 1.67 -6.03 -13.05
N LEU A 21 2.11 -7.25 -13.41
CA LEU A 21 1.37 -8.21 -14.22
C LEU A 21 1.31 -9.57 -13.52
N PRO A 22 0.18 -10.29 -13.63
CA PRO A 22 0.08 -11.63 -13.09
C PRO A 22 1.02 -12.61 -13.81
N ILE A 23 1.60 -13.53 -13.05
CA ILE A 23 2.55 -14.54 -13.56
C ILE A 23 1.80 -15.83 -13.88
N GLU A 24 0.82 -16.16 -13.06
CA GLU A 24 0.04 -17.38 -13.17
C GLU A 24 -1.36 -17.09 -13.74
N LYS A 25 -1.88 -18.04 -14.53
CA LYS A 25 -3.26 -17.98 -14.98
C LYS A 25 -4.19 -18.07 -13.77
N GLY A 26 -4.98 -17.02 -13.54
CA GLY A 26 -5.91 -16.91 -12.41
C GLY A 26 -5.41 -16.04 -11.26
N GLU A 27 -4.18 -15.52 -11.33
CA GLU A 27 -3.73 -14.48 -10.42
C GLU A 27 -4.40 -13.15 -10.81
N ASN A 28 -5.43 -12.76 -10.06
CA ASN A 28 -6.18 -11.53 -10.34
C ASN A 28 -5.96 -10.44 -9.28
N VAL A 29 -5.36 -10.80 -8.14
CA VAL A 29 -5.16 -9.89 -7.00
C VAL A 29 -3.85 -9.11 -7.14
N PRO A 30 -3.87 -7.77 -7.11
CA PRO A 30 -2.66 -6.96 -7.29
C PRO A 30 -1.90 -6.78 -5.97
N TYR A 31 -1.25 -7.84 -5.46
CA TYR A 31 -0.49 -7.79 -4.21
C TYR A 31 0.64 -6.76 -4.23
N ASP A 32 1.27 -6.54 -5.39
CA ASP A 32 2.29 -5.51 -5.58
C ASP A 32 1.76 -4.10 -5.33
N MET A 33 0.49 -3.84 -5.68
CA MET A 33 -0.17 -2.57 -5.35
C MET A 33 -0.28 -2.42 -3.83
N PHE A 34 -0.73 -3.45 -3.11
CA PHE A 34 -0.85 -3.40 -1.65
C PHE A 34 0.52 -3.18 -0.99
N MET A 35 1.56 -3.86 -1.49
CA MET A 35 2.93 -3.67 -1.03
C MET A 35 3.41 -2.23 -1.28
N ALA A 36 3.18 -1.68 -2.48
CA ALA A 36 3.57 -0.31 -2.81
C ALA A 36 2.88 0.72 -1.92
N LEU A 37 1.56 0.57 -1.67
CA LEU A 37 0.81 1.42 -0.75
C LEU A 37 1.39 1.34 0.68
N GLY A 38 1.70 0.14 1.17
CA GLY A 38 2.29 -0.06 2.49
C GLY A 38 3.67 0.59 2.63
N LEU A 39 4.54 0.40 1.63
CA LEU A 39 5.87 0.99 1.56
C LEU A 39 5.82 2.52 1.54
N TYR A 40 4.92 3.09 0.74
CA TYR A 40 4.70 4.53 0.69
C TYR A 40 4.20 5.08 2.03
N SER A 41 3.26 4.40 2.69
CA SER A 41 2.77 4.81 4.02
C SER A 41 3.85 4.80 5.09
N LEU A 42 4.74 3.80 5.08
CA LEU A 42 5.90 3.74 5.98
C LEU A 42 6.89 4.89 5.71
N TRP A 43 7.11 5.23 4.43
CA TRP A 43 7.93 6.37 4.06
C TRP A 43 7.30 7.70 4.51
N ARG A 44 6.01 7.90 4.25
CA ARG A 44 5.25 9.11 4.64
C ARG A 44 5.24 9.32 6.15
N SER A 45 4.97 8.29 6.93
CA SER A 45 4.96 8.38 8.39
C SER A 45 6.33 8.80 8.94
N ARG A 46 7.42 8.23 8.42
CA ARG A 46 8.77 8.65 8.81
C ARG A 46 9.10 10.08 8.37
N LEU A 47 8.64 10.50 7.20
CA LEU A 47 8.87 11.84 6.69
C LEU A 47 8.12 12.89 7.53
N ALA A 48 6.88 12.61 7.92
CA ALA A 48 6.08 13.48 8.79
C ALA A 48 6.78 13.74 10.13
N VAL A 49 7.38 12.70 10.73
CA VAL A 49 8.20 12.83 11.94
C VAL A 49 9.45 13.68 11.68
N ARG A 50 10.16 13.45 10.57
CA ARG A 50 11.37 14.23 10.21
C ARG A 50 11.08 15.71 9.97
N HIS A 51 9.91 16.04 9.42
CA HIS A 51 9.50 17.42 9.18
C HIS A 51 8.81 18.07 10.38
N ALA A 52 8.73 17.39 11.53
CA ALA A 52 8.05 17.89 12.72
C ALA A 52 6.62 18.37 12.42
N GLU A 53 5.87 17.59 11.63
CA GLU A 53 4.44 17.85 11.42
C GLU A 53 3.71 17.87 12.78
N VAL A 54 2.72 18.77 12.94
CA VAL A 54 2.04 19.01 14.24
C VAL A 54 1.37 17.75 14.79
N GLN A 55 0.86 16.88 13.91
CA GLN A 55 0.23 15.59 14.26
C GLN A 55 0.63 14.54 13.22
N PRO A 56 1.83 13.94 13.35
CA PRO A 56 2.30 12.97 12.38
C PRO A 56 1.46 11.69 12.48
N LYS A 57 0.90 11.24 11.35
CA LYS A 57 0.09 10.02 11.32
C LYS A 57 0.98 8.77 11.33
N SER A 58 0.47 7.69 11.92
CA SER A 58 1.11 6.39 11.82
C SER A 58 1.04 5.87 10.37
N ALA A 59 1.96 4.96 10.02
CA ALA A 59 1.93 4.31 8.71
C ALA A 59 0.61 3.58 8.46
N ARG A 60 0.01 3.00 9.50
CA ARG A 60 -1.31 2.37 9.43
C ARG A 60 -2.38 3.36 8.96
N VAL A 61 -2.43 4.56 9.55
CA VAL A 61 -3.44 5.56 9.19
C VAL A 61 -3.26 6.00 7.73
N TYR A 62 -2.03 6.32 7.30
CA TYR A 62 -1.77 6.63 5.88
C TYR A 62 -2.16 5.49 4.95
N PHE A 63 -1.89 4.23 5.34
CA PHE A 63 -2.24 3.07 4.54
C PHE A 63 -3.76 2.90 4.40
N ILE A 64 -4.52 3.01 5.49
CA ILE A 64 -5.98 2.94 5.45
C ILE A 64 -6.55 4.06 4.57
N GLU A 65 -6.05 5.29 4.66
CA GLU A 65 -6.50 6.40 3.81
C GLU A 65 -6.28 6.12 2.32
N LEU A 66 -5.13 5.54 1.96
CA LEU A 66 -4.84 5.16 0.57
C LEU A 66 -5.69 3.98 0.09
N VAL A 67 -5.95 3.00 0.96
CA VAL A 67 -6.85 1.87 0.65
C VAL A 67 -8.28 2.37 0.41
N ILE A 68 -8.76 3.33 1.20
CA ILE A 68 -10.08 3.96 1.00
C ILE A 68 -10.14 4.65 -0.36
N GLN A 69 -9.10 5.41 -0.73
CA GLN A 69 -9.02 6.08 -2.04
C GLN A 69 -9.00 5.06 -3.18
N ALA A 70 -8.17 4.01 -3.07
CA ALA A 70 -8.09 2.95 -4.07
C ALA A 70 -9.44 2.24 -4.23
N LYS A 71 -10.11 1.92 -3.11
CA LYS A 71 -11.44 1.32 -3.11
C LYS A 71 -12.45 2.21 -3.82
N SER A 72 -12.48 3.50 -3.49
CA SER A 72 -13.40 4.46 -4.12
C SER A 72 -13.22 4.50 -5.65
N VAL A 73 -11.98 4.46 -6.15
CA VAL A 73 -11.73 4.43 -7.61
C VAL A 73 -12.24 3.13 -8.22
N LEU A 74 -11.96 1.99 -7.60
CA LEU A 74 -12.32 0.67 -8.12
C LEU A 74 -13.83 0.39 -8.07
N GLU A 75 -14.53 0.88 -7.05
CA GLU A 75 -16.00 0.76 -6.94
C GLU A 75 -16.74 1.53 -8.05
N ASN A 76 -16.12 2.58 -8.61
CA ASN A 76 -16.70 3.39 -9.68
C ASN A 76 -16.39 2.84 -11.09
N THR A 77 -15.75 1.68 -11.21
CA THR A 77 -15.53 1.02 -12.50
C THR A 77 -16.77 0.27 -12.95
N GLU A 78 -16.97 0.09 -14.27
CA GLU A 78 -18.12 -0.66 -14.81
C GLU A 78 -18.18 -2.10 -14.29
N THR A 79 -17.02 -2.69 -14.01
CA THR A 79 -16.87 -4.05 -13.47
C THR A 79 -15.88 -4.03 -12.30
N PRO A 80 -16.36 -3.85 -11.05
CA PRO A 80 -15.50 -3.88 -9.89
C PRO A 80 -14.73 -5.20 -9.78
N PRO A 81 -13.45 -5.19 -9.37
CA PRO A 81 -12.67 -6.41 -9.26
C PRO A 81 -13.24 -7.39 -8.22
N GLU A 82 -13.19 -8.69 -8.50
CA GLU A 82 -13.69 -9.74 -7.58
C GLU A 82 -13.03 -9.70 -6.19
N TRP A 83 -11.79 -9.24 -6.13
CA TRP A 83 -11.01 -9.14 -4.90
C TRP A 83 -11.23 -7.84 -4.12
N ILE A 84 -12.14 -6.96 -4.55
CA ILE A 84 -12.36 -5.65 -3.92
C ILE A 84 -12.68 -5.75 -2.43
N GLY A 85 -13.33 -6.83 -1.98
CA GLY A 85 -13.60 -7.10 -0.56
C GLY A 85 -12.35 -7.33 0.30
N LEU A 86 -11.16 -7.49 -0.30
CA LEU A 86 -9.90 -7.45 0.44
C LEU A 86 -9.61 -6.04 0.97
N LEU A 87 -10.03 -4.99 0.26
CA LEU A 87 -9.82 -3.61 0.70
C LEU A 87 -10.59 -3.32 2.00
N ASP A 88 -11.78 -3.91 2.17
CA ASP A 88 -12.54 -3.81 3.43
C ASP A 88 -11.77 -4.39 4.62
N LYS A 89 -11.12 -5.55 4.42
CA LYS A 89 -10.29 -6.18 5.45
C LYS A 89 -9.08 -5.30 5.80
N LEU A 90 -8.46 -4.68 4.80
CA LEU A 90 -7.32 -3.78 4.98
C LEU A 90 -7.73 -2.48 5.69
N MET A 91 -8.92 -1.94 5.41
CA MET A 91 -9.48 -0.80 6.14
C MET A 91 -9.72 -1.12 7.62
N GLY A 92 -10.12 -2.35 7.93
CA GLY A 92 -10.33 -2.86 9.29
C GLY A 92 -9.07 -3.32 10.02
N MET A 93 -7.85 -3.05 9.50
CA MET A 93 -6.60 -3.51 10.10
C MET A 93 -6.44 -2.98 11.53
N ARG A 94 -6.14 -3.87 12.49
CA ARG A 94 -5.95 -3.50 13.91
C ARG A 94 -4.65 -2.73 14.13
N GLU A 95 -4.59 -1.97 15.23
CA GLU A 95 -3.31 -1.47 15.74
C GLU A 95 -2.51 -2.62 16.40
N PHE A 96 -1.19 -2.57 16.26
CA PHE A 96 -0.25 -3.54 16.80
C PHE A 96 0.54 -2.92 17.95
#